data_AF-A0A0J8AX52-F1
#
_entry.id   AF-A0A0J8AX52-F1
#
_cell.length_a   1.000
_cell.length_b   1.000
_cell.length_c   1.000
_cell.angle_alpha   90.00
_cell.angle_beta   90.00
_cell.angle_gamma   90.00
#
_symmetry.space_group_name_H-M   'P 1'
#
loop_
_entity.id
_entity.type
_entity.pdbx_description
1 polymer ?
#
loop_
_entity_poly.entity_id
_entity_poly.type
_entity_poly.pdbx_seq_one_letter_code
_entity_poly.pdbx_strand_id
1 'polypeptide(L)'
;VIPVDNIPSFTQGFGRMQLDQVLPLEDDTDELHLFLSQDREIHTAEHHHYCFEVESSQKSFKATLVWTDPPADMDSDYLLVNNLDLVATSIESGLHWIGNSNHALLTTNTSLHAFVDSVNNVEQVLMNA
;
A
#
# COMPACT_ATOMS: atom_id res chain seq x y z
N VAL A 1 22.15 -0.77 -3.05
CA VAL A 1 21.71 -1.07 -4.44
C VAL A 1 20.74 0.01 -4.85
N ILE A 2 20.97 0.63 -6.01
CA ILE A 2 20.15 1.71 -6.56
C ILE A 2 18.90 1.08 -7.21
N PRO A 3 17.68 1.61 -6.97
CA PRO A 3 16.47 1.14 -7.67
C PRO A 3 16.62 1.23 -9.18
N VAL A 4 16.10 0.25 -9.92
CA VAL A 4 16.15 0.26 -11.40
C VAL A 4 15.18 1.32 -11.96
N ASP A 5 14.03 1.49 -11.31
CA ASP A 5 12.98 2.48 -11.58
C ASP A 5 12.15 2.79 -10.31
N ASN A 6 11.04 3.52 -10.43
CA ASN A 6 10.10 3.73 -9.34
C ASN A 6 9.30 2.45 -9.06
N ILE A 7 8.99 2.18 -7.80
CA ILE A 7 8.10 1.08 -7.40
C ILE A 7 6.65 1.57 -7.31
N PRO A 8 5.65 0.72 -7.63
CA PRO A 8 5.80 -0.64 -8.17
C PRO A 8 6.28 -0.67 -9.62
N SER A 9 6.98 -1.74 -10.00
CA SER A 9 7.56 -1.91 -11.34
C SER A 9 7.46 -3.35 -11.86
N PHE A 10 7.32 -3.49 -13.18
CA PHE A 10 7.41 -4.80 -13.85
C PHE A 10 8.82 -5.42 -13.83
N THR A 11 9.86 -4.63 -13.57
CA THR A 11 11.26 -5.11 -13.55
C THR A 11 11.69 -5.57 -12.16
N GLN A 12 11.23 -4.88 -11.11
CA GLN A 12 11.69 -5.10 -9.72
C GLN A 12 10.55 -5.29 -8.71
N GLY A 13 9.29 -5.35 -9.15
CA GLY A 13 8.12 -5.46 -8.28
C GLY A 13 8.05 -4.29 -7.30
N PHE A 14 7.89 -4.61 -6.02
CA PHE A 14 7.92 -3.66 -4.90
C PHE A 14 9.33 -3.40 -4.36
N GLY A 15 10.37 -3.80 -5.10
CA GLY A 15 11.76 -3.57 -4.77
C GLY A 15 12.42 -4.73 -4.02
N ARG A 16 13.61 -4.44 -3.48
CA ARG A 16 14.45 -5.43 -2.81
C ARG A 16 13.96 -5.69 -1.39
N MET A 17 13.91 -6.96 -0.99
CA MET A 17 13.66 -7.36 0.39
C MET A 17 14.68 -6.74 1.35
N GLN A 18 14.18 -6.18 2.46
CA GLN A 18 14.97 -5.65 3.57
C GLN A 18 14.46 -6.31 4.84
N LEU A 19 15.16 -7.35 5.32
CA LEU A 19 14.68 -8.20 6.40
C LEU A 19 14.77 -7.50 7.77
N ASP A 20 15.75 -6.62 7.92
CA ASP A 20 15.95 -5.69 9.03
C ASP A 20 14.75 -4.73 9.23
N GLN A 21 14.03 -4.41 8.16
CA GLN A 21 12.87 -3.50 8.23
C GLN A 21 11.55 -4.20 8.62
N VAL A 22 11.56 -5.53 8.77
CA VAL A 22 10.35 -6.33 9.04
C VAL A 22 10.51 -7.33 10.17
N LEU A 23 11.72 -7.53 10.68
CA LEU A 23 12.02 -8.38 11.82
C LEU A 23 12.93 -7.62 12.79
N PRO A 24 12.72 -7.78 14.11
CA PRO A 24 13.70 -7.31 15.08
C PRO A 24 14.95 -8.20 14.97
N LEU A 25 16.10 -7.61 14.69
CA LEU A 25 17.39 -8.31 14.64
C LEU A 25 18.19 -8.01 15.93
N GLU A 26 19.00 -8.96 16.41
CA GLU A 26 19.64 -8.88 17.73
C GLU A 26 20.56 -7.65 17.91
N ASP A 27 21.15 -7.15 16.82
CA ASP A 27 22.10 -6.02 16.84
C ASP A 27 21.45 -4.68 16.41
N ASP A 28 20.13 -4.65 16.17
CA ASP A 28 19.45 -3.43 15.73
C ASP A 28 19.13 -2.54 16.94
N THR A 29 19.64 -1.32 16.92
CA THR A 29 19.36 -0.32 17.96
C THR A 29 18.10 0.49 17.69
N ASP A 30 17.57 0.41 16.46
CA ASP A 30 16.35 1.10 16.07
C ASP A 30 15.11 0.29 16.48
N GLU A 31 14.09 0.99 16.98
CA GLU A 31 12.81 0.36 17.29
C GLU A 31 12.11 -0.06 15.99
N LEU A 32 11.68 -1.33 15.92
CA LEU A 32 10.90 -1.83 14.79
C LEU A 32 9.52 -1.15 14.77
N HIS A 33 9.33 -0.18 13.88
CA HIS A 33 8.04 0.47 13.66
C HIS A 33 7.20 -0.31 12.63
N LEU A 34 6.64 -1.43 13.06
CA LEU A 34 5.78 -2.28 12.24
C LEU A 34 4.38 -2.41 12.86
N PHE A 35 3.36 -2.09 12.07
CA PHE A 35 1.97 -2.41 12.37
C PHE A 35 1.48 -3.53 11.46
N LEU A 36 0.91 -4.58 12.05
CA LEU A 36 0.33 -5.70 11.32
C LEU A 36 -1.14 -5.87 11.71
N SER A 37 -2.01 -5.87 10.69
CA SER A 37 -3.43 -6.22 10.83
C SER A 37 -3.72 -7.41 9.92
N GLN A 38 -4.09 -8.53 10.53
CA GLN A 38 -4.37 -9.81 9.85
C GLN A 38 -5.77 -10.32 10.23
N ASP A 39 -6.27 -11.30 9.48
CA ASP A 39 -7.56 -11.97 9.72
C ASP A 39 -8.74 -11.00 9.80
N ARG A 40 -8.74 -10.00 8.91
CA ARG A 40 -9.79 -9.00 8.80
C ARG A 40 -10.67 -9.33 7.61
N GLU A 41 -11.94 -9.58 7.87
CA GLU A 41 -12.97 -9.68 6.84
C GLU A 41 -13.43 -8.27 6.43
N ILE A 42 -13.77 -8.11 5.17
CA ILE A 42 -14.32 -6.87 4.62
C ILE A 42 -15.34 -7.22 3.55
N HIS A 43 -16.47 -6.51 3.55
CA HIS A 43 -17.49 -6.64 2.52
C HIS A 43 -17.48 -5.45 1.57
N THR A 44 -18.16 -5.59 0.43
CA THR A 44 -18.33 -4.49 -0.52
C THR A 44 -18.89 -3.25 0.19
N ALA A 45 -18.27 -2.09 -0.09
CA ALA A 45 -18.58 -0.79 0.52
C ALA A 45 -18.24 -0.67 2.02
N GLU A 46 -17.58 -1.66 2.63
CA GLU A 46 -16.98 -1.50 3.95
C GLU A 46 -15.56 -0.95 3.84
N HIS A 47 -15.09 -0.39 4.96
CA HIS A 47 -13.77 0.23 5.06
C HIS A 47 -13.15 -0.06 6.42
N HIS A 48 -11.86 -0.38 6.43
CA HIS A 48 -11.04 -0.36 7.64
C HIS A 48 -10.18 0.90 7.66
N HIS A 49 -10.25 1.62 8.79
CA HIS A 49 -9.48 2.84 9.00
C HIS A 49 -8.45 2.62 10.09
N TYR A 50 -7.21 2.99 9.78
CA TYR A 50 -6.09 2.97 10.71
C TYR A 50 -5.43 4.35 10.69
N CYS A 51 -5.21 4.94 11.86
CA CYS A 51 -4.59 6.24 12.00
C CYS A 51 -3.17 6.08 12.56
N PHE A 52 -2.21 6.72 11.91
CA PHE A 52 -0.81 6.72 12.31
C PHE A 52 -0.32 8.15 12.43
N GLU A 53 0.49 8.41 13.45
CA GLU A 53 1.25 9.64 13.56
C GLU A 53 2.59 9.43 12.82
N VAL A 54 2.84 10.23 11.79
CA VAL A 54 4.03 10.11 10.94
C VAL A 54 4.84 11.39 11.06
N GLU A 55 6.03 11.30 11.66
CA GLU A 55 7.00 12.40 11.67
C GLU A 55 7.70 12.48 10.31
N SER A 56 7.02 13.09 9.34
CA SER A 56 7.39 13.10 7.91
C SER A 56 8.78 13.65 7.62
N SER A 57 9.35 14.50 8.48
CA SER A 57 10.69 15.07 8.27
C SER A 57 11.86 14.10 8.51
N GLN A 58 11.60 12.92 9.08
CA GLN A 58 12.67 11.99 9.48
C GLN A 58 12.51 10.57 8.96
N LYS A 59 11.28 10.09 8.73
CA LYS A 59 11.02 8.70 8.33
C LYS A 59 9.99 8.63 7.21
N SER A 60 10.30 7.83 6.18
CA SER A 60 9.33 7.48 5.14
C SER A 60 8.22 6.62 5.73
N PHE A 61 6.98 6.83 5.28
CA PHE A 61 5.85 5.98 5.58
C PHE A 61 5.58 5.02 4.42
N LYS A 62 5.39 3.74 4.72
CA LYS A 62 5.04 2.71 3.74
C LYS A 62 3.91 1.85 4.28
N ALA A 63 2.85 1.70 3.50
CA ALA A 63 1.77 0.77 3.79
C ALA A 63 1.59 -0.19 2.61
N THR A 64 1.35 -1.46 2.90
CA THR A 64 1.10 -2.49 1.89
C THR A 64 -0.14 -3.27 2.28
N LEU A 65 -1.13 -3.28 1.41
CA LEU A 65 -2.33 -4.09 1.49
C LEU A 65 -2.13 -5.33 0.64
N VAL A 66 -2.36 -6.51 1.22
CA VAL A 66 -2.28 -7.80 0.53
C VAL A 66 -3.48 -8.63 0.92
N TRP A 67 -4.12 -9.27 -0.05
CA TRP A 67 -5.17 -10.24 0.22
C TRP A 67 -4.98 -11.53 -0.60
N THR A 68 -5.47 -12.63 -0.04
CA THR A 68 -5.58 -13.90 -0.77
C THR A 68 -6.90 -13.87 -1.54
N ASP A 69 -6.82 -13.43 -2.79
CA ASP A 69 -7.98 -13.38 -3.68
C ASP A 69 -8.43 -14.81 -4.03
N PRO A 70 -9.76 -15.11 -4.07
CA PRO A 70 -10.23 -16.39 -4.55
C PRO A 70 -9.82 -16.60 -6.02
N PRO A 71 -9.73 -17.87 -6.46
CA PRO A 71 -9.38 -18.16 -7.85
C PRO A 71 -10.43 -17.58 -8.82
N ALA A 72 -9.96 -16.90 -9.86
CA ALA A 72 -10.81 -16.45 -10.96
C ALA A 72 -11.34 -17.63 -11.82
N ASP A 73 -12.39 -17.35 -12.59
CA ASP A 73 -12.86 -18.26 -13.63
C ASP A 73 -11.79 -18.40 -14.73
N MET A 74 -11.66 -19.61 -15.29
CA MET A 74 -10.72 -19.89 -16.36
C MET A 74 -11.02 -19.09 -17.64
N ASP A 75 -12.28 -18.75 -17.87
CA ASP A 75 -12.72 -17.99 -19.04
C ASP A 75 -12.75 -16.46 -18.78
N SER A 76 -12.21 -15.99 -17.65
CA SER A 76 -12.22 -14.57 -17.29
C SER A 76 -11.14 -13.76 -18.01
N ASP A 77 -11.50 -12.57 -18.50
CA ASP A 77 -10.56 -11.59 -19.04
C ASP A 77 -9.66 -10.97 -17.95
N TYR A 78 -10.10 -10.99 -16.69
CA TYR A 78 -9.39 -10.44 -15.53
C TYR A 78 -9.28 -11.49 -14.42
N LEU A 79 -8.10 -11.58 -13.80
CA LEU A 79 -7.84 -12.57 -12.75
C LEU A 79 -8.15 -12.08 -11.34
N LEU A 80 -8.38 -10.78 -11.16
CA LEU A 80 -8.78 -10.20 -9.88
C LEU A 80 -10.29 -10.38 -9.70
N VAL A 81 -10.69 -11.03 -8.60
CA VAL A 81 -12.09 -11.31 -8.25
C VAL A 81 -12.61 -10.28 -7.25
N ASN A 82 -11.92 -10.09 -6.14
CA ASN A 82 -12.27 -9.07 -5.15
C ASN A 82 -11.35 -7.86 -5.30
N ASN A 83 -11.95 -6.69 -5.56
CA ASN A 83 -11.22 -5.44 -5.67
C ASN A 83 -11.23 -4.68 -4.34
N LEU A 84 -10.07 -4.53 -3.70
CA LEU A 84 -9.89 -3.77 -2.47
C LEU A 84 -8.93 -2.61 -2.72
N ASP A 85 -9.30 -1.41 -2.28
CA ASP A 85 -8.50 -0.21 -2.52
C ASP A 85 -7.72 0.20 -1.25
N LEU A 86 -6.42 0.48 -1.40
CA LEU A 86 -5.59 1.12 -0.40
C LEU A 86 -5.54 2.63 -0.65
N VAL A 87 -6.06 3.40 0.31
CA VAL A 87 -6.01 4.87 0.28
C VAL A 87 -5.39 5.39 1.57
N ALA A 88 -4.27 6.09 1.45
CA ALA A 88 -3.70 6.84 2.56
C ALA A 88 -4.00 8.32 2.39
N THR A 89 -4.47 8.96 3.46
CA THR A 89 -4.89 10.36 3.44
C THR A 89 -4.15 11.13 4.52
N SER A 90 -3.51 12.23 4.15
CA SER A 90 -2.98 13.18 5.14
C SER A 90 -4.14 13.99 5.72
N ILE A 91 -4.32 13.92 7.04
CA ILE A 91 -5.34 14.69 7.75
C ILE A 91 -5.00 16.19 7.73
N GLU A 92 -3.71 16.53 7.73
CA GLU A 92 -3.25 17.93 7.73
C GLU A 92 -3.44 18.60 6.36
N SER A 93 -3.00 17.93 5.28
CA SER A 93 -2.98 18.53 3.94
C SER A 93 -4.16 18.12 3.05
N GLY A 94 -4.90 17.06 3.41
CA GLY A 94 -5.93 16.47 2.57
C GLY A 94 -5.40 15.76 1.32
N LEU A 95 -4.09 15.54 1.21
CA LEU A 95 -3.48 14.77 0.12
C LEU A 95 -3.85 13.29 0.23
N HIS A 96 -4.17 12.68 -0.90
CA HIS A 96 -4.42 11.26 -1.02
C HIS A 96 -3.29 10.56 -1.79
N TRP A 97 -2.83 9.44 -1.26
CA TRP A 97 -1.98 8.47 -1.94
C TRP A 97 -2.82 7.21 -2.18
N ILE A 98 -2.89 6.81 -3.45
CA ILE A 98 -3.64 5.63 -3.88
C ILE A 98 -2.67 4.48 -4.11
N GLY A 99 -3.07 3.27 -3.75
CA GLY A 99 -2.31 2.05 -3.97
C GLY A 99 -1.78 1.94 -5.40
N ASN A 100 -0.49 1.65 -5.52
CA ASN A 100 0.22 1.47 -6.79
C ASN A 100 0.26 2.71 -7.71
N SER A 101 -0.19 3.88 -7.23
CA SER A 101 -0.03 5.15 -7.93
C SER A 101 1.29 5.84 -7.56
N ASN A 102 1.95 6.43 -8.55
CA ASN A 102 3.21 7.15 -8.38
C ASN A 102 3.04 8.62 -7.95
N HIS A 103 1.80 9.09 -7.77
CA HIS A 103 1.51 10.49 -7.49
C HIS A 103 0.45 10.66 -6.40
N ALA A 104 0.70 11.64 -5.51
CA ALA A 104 -0.31 12.13 -4.58
C ALA A 104 -1.30 13.05 -5.31
N LEU A 105 -2.57 13.00 -4.92
CA LEU A 105 -3.65 13.74 -5.54
C LEU A 105 -4.36 14.63 -4.49
N LEU A 106 -4.64 15.88 -4.87
CA LEU A 106 -5.63 16.72 -4.20
C LEU A 106 -6.92 16.60 -4.98
N THR A 107 -7.92 15.92 -4.42
CA THR A 107 -9.20 15.74 -5.10
C THR A 107 -10.33 15.49 -4.12
N THR A 108 -11.57 15.61 -4.59
CA THR A 108 -12.74 15.19 -3.83
C THR A 108 -12.87 13.67 -3.87
N ASN A 109 -13.36 13.04 -2.80
CA ASN A 109 -13.51 11.58 -2.65
C ASN A 109 -14.09 10.87 -3.90
N THR A 110 -15.02 11.49 -4.62
CA THR A 110 -15.67 10.93 -5.82
C THR A 110 -14.73 10.63 -6.98
N SER A 111 -13.57 11.30 -7.05
CA SER A 111 -12.63 11.15 -8.17
C SER A 111 -11.55 10.11 -7.89
N LEU A 112 -11.39 9.66 -6.64
CA LEU A 112 -10.34 8.70 -6.26
C LEU A 112 -10.49 7.37 -7.00
N HIS A 113 -11.73 6.92 -7.23
CA HIS A 113 -12.04 5.70 -8.00
C HIS A 113 -11.50 5.70 -9.44
N ALA A 114 -11.14 6.86 -10.02
CA ALA A 114 -10.53 6.90 -11.34
C ALA A 114 -9.03 6.52 -11.33
N PHE A 115 -8.44 6.42 -10.13
CA PHE A 115 -7.00 6.21 -9.94
C PHE A 115 -6.69 4.94 -9.14
N VAL A 116 -7.71 4.22 -8.67
CA VAL A 116 -7.51 2.97 -7.93
C VAL A 116 -6.97 1.88 -8.84
N ASP A 117 -6.16 1.01 -8.27
CA ASP A 117 -5.76 -0.23 -8.93
C ASP A 117 -6.98 -1.16 -8.97
N SER A 118 -7.10 -1.93 -10.05
CA SER A 118 -8.19 -2.89 -10.24
C SER A 118 -7.71 -4.19 -10.88
N VAL A 119 -6.39 -4.42 -10.84
CA VAL A 119 -5.75 -5.57 -11.47
C VAL A 119 -4.83 -6.34 -10.52
N ASN A 120 -4.34 -5.71 -9.44
CA ASN A 120 -3.42 -6.32 -8.48
C ASN A 120 -4.10 -6.62 -7.14
N ASN A 121 -3.81 -7.80 -6.57
CA ASN A 121 -4.19 -8.14 -5.19
C ASN A 121 -3.14 -7.71 -4.13
N VAL A 122 -2.24 -6.84 -4.55
CA VAL A 122 -1.20 -6.21 -3.72
C VAL A 122 -1.16 -4.74 -4.08
N GLU A 123 -1.42 -3.89 -3.10
CA GLU A 123 -1.35 -2.44 -3.25
C GLU A 123 -0.36 -1.85 -2.25
N GLN A 124 0.46 -0.91 -2.71
CA GLN A 124 1.41 -0.20 -1.86
C GLN A 124 1.31 1.32 -2.05
N VAL A 125 1.44 2.03 -0.93
CA VAL A 125 1.72 3.47 -0.92
C VAL A 125 3.05 3.72 -0.24
N LEU A 126 3.83 4.64 -0.79
CA LEU A 126 5.09 5.09 -0.24
C LEU A 126 5.10 6.62 -0.17
N MET A 127 5.30 7.14 1.03
CA MET A 127 5.52 8.56 1.30
C MET A 127 6.96 8.71 1.75
N ASN A 128 7.79 9.30 0.91
CA ASN A 128 9.19 9.56 1.26
C ASN A 128 9.26 10.77 2.20
N ALA A 129 10.20 10.70 3.16
CA ALA A 129 10.63 11.88 3.92
C ALA A 129 11.30 12.93 3.03
#